data_AF-A0A2D3WAT0-F1
#
_entry.id   AF-A0A2D3WAT0-F1
#
_cell.length_a   1.000
_cell.length_b   1.000
_cell.length_c   1.000
_cell.angle_alpha   90.00
_cell.angle_beta   90.00
_cell.angle_gamma   90.00
#
_symmetry.space_group_name_H-M   'P 1'
#
loop_
_entity.id
_entity.type
_entity.pdbx_description
1 polymer ?
#
loop_
_entity_poly.entity_id
_entity_poly.type
_entity_poly.pdbx_seq_one_letter_code
_entity_poly.pdbx_strand_id
1 'polypeptide(L)'
;MAKRLIKDERIKTIIHNIAEDFRFSHETGDYALLFYKADTEGVIRGADIDSMIEYLSTGLTELQDNIQWRREFLSDNPGIDEMRMLENLGVIEKEYIDLLEFLR
;
A
#
# COMPACT_ATOMS: atom_id res chain seq x y z
N MET A 1 -13.34 14.98 -10.35
CA MET A 1 -12.80 13.88 -11.16
C MET A 1 -13.84 12.76 -11.31
N ALA A 2 -13.75 11.95 -12.36
CA ALA A 2 -14.66 10.80 -12.55
C ALA A 2 -14.32 9.66 -11.57
N LYS A 3 -15.31 8.86 -11.19
CA LYS A 3 -15.11 7.65 -10.36
C LYS A 3 -14.31 6.59 -11.13
N ARG A 4 -13.48 5.79 -10.44
CA ARG A 4 -12.74 4.66 -11.01
C ARG A 4 -13.36 3.34 -10.58
N LEU A 5 -13.84 2.54 -11.53
CA LEU A 5 -14.37 1.21 -11.27
C LEU A 5 -13.21 0.20 -11.19
N ILE A 6 -13.14 -0.56 -10.10
CA ILE A 6 -12.07 -1.53 -9.89
C ILE A 6 -12.45 -2.85 -10.57
N LYS A 7 -11.99 -3.04 -11.80
CA LYS A 7 -12.22 -4.28 -12.56
C LYS A 7 -11.09 -5.30 -12.44
N ASP A 8 -9.88 -4.82 -12.17
CA ASP A 8 -8.67 -5.65 -12.10
C ASP A 8 -8.61 -6.36 -10.73
N GLU A 9 -8.53 -7.69 -10.76
CA GLU A 9 -8.44 -8.53 -9.55
C GLU A 9 -7.19 -8.24 -8.72
N ARG A 10 -6.09 -7.81 -9.35
CA ARG A 10 -4.87 -7.39 -8.64
C ARG A 10 -5.13 -6.14 -7.82
N ILE A 11 -5.78 -5.13 -8.43
CA ILE A 11 -6.12 -3.88 -7.73
C ILE A 11 -7.15 -4.13 -6.61
N LYS A 12 -8.13 -5.02 -6.84
CA LYS A 12 -9.05 -5.44 -5.78
C LYS A 12 -8.30 -6.07 -4.60
N THR A 13 -7.38 -6.99 -4.89
CA THR A 13 -6.58 -7.67 -3.86
C THR A 13 -5.75 -6.67 -3.06
N ILE A 14 -5.10 -5.72 -3.73
CA ILE A 14 -4.29 -4.70 -3.05
C ILE A 14 -5.14 -3.84 -2.11
N ILE A 15 -6.29 -3.36 -2.59
CA ILE A 15 -7.20 -2.55 -1.77
C ILE A 15 -7.75 -3.36 -0.59
N HIS A 16 -8.08 -4.63 -0.83
CA HIS A 16 -8.52 -5.54 0.21
C HIS A 16 -7.44 -5.76 1.29
N ASN A 17 -6.19 -6.00 0.89
CA ASN A 17 -5.07 -6.19 1.82
C ASN A 17 -4.84 -4.95 2.68
N ILE A 18 -4.81 -3.76 2.06
CA ILE A 18 -4.65 -2.49 2.80
C ILE A 18 -5.82 -2.29 3.78
N ALA A 19 -7.05 -2.61 3.37
CA ALA A 19 -8.21 -2.57 4.25
C ALA A 19 -8.08 -3.56 5.42
N GLU A 20 -7.69 -4.81 5.16
CA GLU A 20 -7.46 -5.79 6.23
C GLU A 20 -6.39 -5.31 7.21
N ASP A 21 -5.29 -4.73 6.74
CA ASP A 21 -4.22 -4.20 7.60
C ASP A 21 -4.75 -3.16 8.59
N PHE A 22 -5.57 -2.21 8.12
CA PHE A 22 -6.22 -1.24 9.02
C PHE A 22 -7.19 -1.91 10.01
N ARG A 23 -7.89 -2.98 9.61
CA ARG A 23 -8.78 -3.72 10.53
C ARG A 23 -7.96 -4.40 11.62
N PHE A 24 -6.80 -4.97 11.28
CA PHE A 24 -5.89 -5.56 12.25
C PHE A 24 -5.29 -4.53 13.21
N SER A 25 -4.89 -3.35 12.71
CA SER A 25 -4.36 -2.26 13.54
C SER A 25 -5.42 -1.48 14.32
N HIS A 26 -6.71 -1.79 14.12
CA HIS A 26 -7.86 -1.09 14.70
C HIS A 26 -7.88 0.40 14.37
N GLU A 27 -7.35 0.78 13.21
CA GLU A 27 -7.31 2.16 12.75
C GLU A 27 -8.64 2.56 12.12
N THR A 28 -9.19 3.68 12.60
CA THR A 28 -10.45 4.25 12.08
C THR A 28 -10.25 5.67 11.53
N GLY A 29 -9.02 6.02 11.16
CA GLY A 29 -8.68 7.33 10.58
C GLY A 29 -9.27 7.53 9.19
N ASP A 30 -9.16 8.76 8.68
CA ASP A 30 -9.75 9.15 7.40
C ASP A 30 -9.27 8.25 6.24
N TYR A 31 -7.98 7.89 6.20
CA TYR A 31 -7.44 6.99 5.19
C TYR A 31 -8.02 5.57 5.29
N ALA A 32 -8.13 4.99 6.49
CA ALA A 32 -8.73 3.66 6.66
C ALA A 32 -10.16 3.61 6.09
N LEU A 33 -10.95 4.66 6.31
CA LEU A 33 -12.30 4.77 5.75
C LEU A 33 -12.31 4.85 4.21
N LEU A 34 -11.27 5.40 3.57
CA LEU A 34 -11.17 5.41 2.10
C LEU A 34 -11.02 3.98 1.57
N PHE A 35 -10.11 3.21 2.14
CA PHE A 35 -9.83 1.84 1.69
C PHE A 35 -10.98 0.88 2.02
N TYR A 36 -11.66 1.05 3.16
CA TYR A 36 -12.87 0.26 3.47
C TYR A 36 -14.00 0.49 2.48
N LYS A 37 -14.23 1.75 2.07
CA LYS A 37 -15.25 2.08 1.07
C LYS A 37 -14.86 1.51 -0.29
N ALA A 38 -13.60 1.64 -0.69
CA ALA A 38 -13.12 1.11 -1.97
C ALA A 38 -13.24 -0.43 -2.04
N ASP A 39 -12.86 -1.14 -0.96
CA ASP A 39 -12.99 -2.60 -0.80
C ASP A 39 -14.45 -3.04 -0.89
N THR A 40 -15.34 -2.36 -0.15
CA THR A 40 -16.76 -2.72 -0.08
C THR A 40 -17.53 -2.39 -1.36
N GLU A 41 -17.30 -1.21 -1.93
CA GLU A 41 -18.08 -0.71 -3.08
C GLU A 41 -17.49 -1.16 -4.43
N GLY A 42 -16.24 -1.63 -4.47
CA GLY A 42 -15.53 -1.97 -5.71
C GLY A 42 -15.30 -0.76 -6.64
N VAL A 43 -15.39 0.46 -6.10
CA VAL A 43 -15.24 1.71 -6.83
C VAL A 43 -14.53 2.75 -5.97
N ILE A 44 -13.66 3.54 -6.59
CA ILE A 44 -12.99 4.68 -5.97
C ILE A 44 -13.68 5.95 -6.45
N ARG A 45 -14.20 6.75 -5.53
CA ARG A 45 -14.87 8.00 -5.88
C ARG A 45 -13.84 9.03 -6.29
N GLY A 46 -14.16 9.84 -7.29
CA GLY A 46 -13.22 10.83 -7.82
C GLY A 46 -12.76 11.88 -6.80
N ALA A 47 -13.51 12.09 -5.71
CA ALA A 47 -13.12 12.98 -4.61
C ALA A 47 -12.10 12.35 -3.65
N ASP A 48 -12.01 11.02 -3.62
CA ASP A 48 -11.14 10.28 -2.69
C ASP A 48 -9.76 9.99 -3.31
N ILE A 49 -9.63 10.13 -4.64
CA ILE A 49 -8.42 9.75 -5.39
C ILE A 49 -7.19 10.49 -4.89
N ASP A 50 -7.25 11.82 -4.73
CA ASP A 50 -6.09 12.61 -4.35
C ASP A 50 -5.59 12.24 -2.94
N SER A 51 -6.50 12.01 -2.00
CA SER A 51 -6.16 11.54 -0.65
C SER A 51 -5.58 10.12 -0.65
N MET A 52 -6.10 9.22 -1.49
CA MET A 52 -5.51 7.88 -1.63
C MET A 52 -4.10 7.94 -2.25
N ILE A 53 -3.89 8.82 -3.25
CA ILE A 53 -2.57 9.06 -3.85
C ILE A 53 -1.60 9.62 -2.80
N GLU A 54 -2.03 10.57 -1.97
CA GLU A 54 -1.22 11.16 -0.90
C GLU A 54 -0.77 10.09 0.11
N TYR A 55 -1.71 9.26 0.60
CA TYR A 55 -1.41 8.16 1.50
C TYR A 55 -0.37 7.20 0.90
N LEU A 56 -0.63 6.72 -0.33
CA LEU A 56 0.25 5.75 -0.98
C LEU A 56 1.61 6.34 -1.31
N SER A 57 1.68 7.61 -1.71
CA SER A 57 2.95 8.26 -2.04
C SER A 57 3.81 8.45 -0.79
N THR A 58 3.21 8.88 0.32
CA THR A 58 3.91 9.05 1.60
C THR A 58 4.41 7.70 2.13
N GLY A 59 3.52 6.71 2.20
CA GLY A 59 3.88 5.37 2.66
C GLY A 59 4.91 4.68 1.76
N LEU A 60 4.86 4.90 0.44
CA LEU A 60 5.86 4.36 -0.49
C LEU A 60 7.26 4.95 -0.22
N THR A 61 7.37 6.26 -0.01
CA THR A 61 8.65 6.90 0.33
C THR A 61 9.21 6.34 1.64
N GLU A 62 8.39 6.26 2.70
CA GLU A 62 8.82 5.70 3.99
C GLU A 62 9.25 4.23 3.89
N LEU A 63 8.52 3.44 3.09
CA LEU A 63 8.84 2.03 2.84
C LEU A 63 10.16 1.88 2.09
N GLN A 64 10.40 2.69 1.06
CA GLN A 64 11.64 2.66 0.28
C GLN A 64 12.85 3.03 1.14
N ASP A 65 12.72 4.07 1.97
CA ASP A 65 13.76 4.45 2.94
C ASP A 65 14.03 3.31 3.94
N ASN A 66 12.98 2.64 4.43
CA ASN A 66 13.12 1.50 5.33
C ASN A 66 13.83 0.30 4.66
N ILE A 67 13.44 -0.05 3.43
CA ILE A 67 14.06 -1.12 2.66
C ILE A 67 15.54 -0.82 2.43
N GLN A 68 15.87 0.41 2.05
CA GLN A 68 17.24 0.83 1.80
C GLN A 68 18.09 0.70 3.06
N TRP A 69 17.62 1.25 4.18
CA TRP A 69 18.32 1.15 5.47
C TRP A 69 18.56 -0.31 5.88
N ARG A 70 17.55 -1.19 5.71
CA ARG A 70 17.68 -2.61 6.05
C ARG A 70 18.68 -3.35 5.16
N ARG A 71 18.71 -3.04 3.86
CA ARG A 71 19.70 -3.61 2.93
C ARG A 71 21.12 -3.26 3.36
N GLU A 72 21.36 -2.01 3.73
CA GLU A 72 22.66 -1.55 4.25
C GLU A 72 23.00 -2.29 5.55
N PHE A 73 22.06 -2.36 6.49
CA PHE A 73 22.26 -3.07 7.75
C PHE A 73 22.62 -4.55 7.56
N LEU A 74 21.92 -5.28 6.69
CA LEU A 74 22.19 -6.69 6.43
C LEU A 74 23.51 -6.91 5.66
N SER A 75 23.88 -5.97 4.80
CA SER A 75 25.20 -5.98 4.15
C SER A 75 26.32 -5.89 5.18
N ASP A 76 26.15 -5.07 6.23
CA ASP A 76 27.12 -4.92 7.31
C ASP A 76 27.07 -6.06 8.33
N ASN A 77 25.98 -6.85 8.35
CA ASN A 77 25.72 -7.92 9.32
C ASN A 77 25.33 -9.24 8.64
N PRO A 78 26.24 -9.90 7.90
CA PRO A 78 25.94 -11.08 7.08
C PRO A 78 25.52 -12.33 7.87
N GLY A 79 25.57 -12.30 9.20
CA GLY A 79 25.07 -13.37 10.07
C GLY A 79 23.59 -13.27 10.41
N ILE A 80 22.90 -12.20 10.00
CA ILE A 80 21.46 -12.00 10.22
C ILE A 80 20.73 -12.40 8.93
N ASP A 81 19.85 -13.40 9.02
CA ASP A 81 18.99 -13.82 7.89
C ASP A 81 17.59 -13.21 8.05
N GLU A 82 17.40 -12.05 7.40
CA GLU A 82 16.09 -11.39 7.27
C GLU A 82 15.67 -11.25 5.79
N MET A 83 16.17 -12.12 4.91
CA MET A 83 15.89 -12.04 3.47
C MET A 83 14.39 -12.10 3.17
N ARG A 84 13.65 -12.96 3.87
CA ARG A 84 12.20 -13.10 3.71
C ARG A 84 11.43 -11.82 4.06
N MET A 85 11.92 -11.04 5.03
CA MET A 85 11.29 -9.77 5.38
C MET A 85 11.53 -8.73 4.28
N LEU A 86 12.75 -8.63 3.73
CA LEU A 86 13.02 -7.76 2.58
C LEU A 86 12.16 -8.13 1.36
N GLU A 87 11.97 -9.41 1.10
CA GLU A 87 11.07 -9.89 0.04
C GLU A 87 9.63 -9.43 0.27
N ASN A 88 9.11 -9.59 1.50
CA ASN A 88 7.77 -9.13 1.84
C ASN A 88 7.62 -7.61 1.69
N LEU A 89 8.61 -6.83 2.12
CA LEU A 89 8.59 -5.37 1.96
C LEU A 89 8.60 -4.98 0.47
N GLY A 90 9.33 -5.70 -0.38
CA GLY A 90 9.31 -5.50 -1.83
C GLY A 90 7.98 -5.86 -2.49
N VAL A 91 7.23 -6.82 -1.94
CA VAL A 91 5.86 -7.10 -2.39
C VAL A 91 4.96 -5.91 -2.08
N ILE A 92 5.00 -5.38 -0.85
CA ILE A 92 4.19 -4.22 -0.45
C ILE A 92 4.55 -2.99 -1.30
N GLU A 93 5.85 -2.76 -1.56
CA GLU A 93 6.32 -1.68 -2.43
C GLU A 93 5.67 -1.74 -3.81
N LYS A 94 5.66 -2.94 -4.40
CA LYS A 94 5.03 -3.16 -5.71
C LYS A 94 3.52 -2.95 -5.68
N GLU A 95 2.85 -3.38 -4.62
CA GLU A 95 1.41 -3.16 -4.46
C GLU A 95 1.07 -1.67 -4.40
N TYR A 96 1.88 -0.86 -3.72
CA TYR A 96 1.69 0.58 -3.64
C TYR A 96 1.91 1.25 -5.00
N ILE A 97 2.95 0.84 -5.73
CA ILE A 97 3.21 1.32 -7.10
C ILE A 97 2.05 0.99 -8.04
N ASP A 98 1.62 -0.27 -8.06
CA ASP A 98 0.54 -0.72 -8.95
C ASP A 98 -0.78 0.04 -8.67
N LEU A 99 -1.08 0.29 -7.39
CA LEU A 99 -2.28 1.06 -7.02
C LEU A 99 -2.15 2.55 -7.38
N LEU A 100 -0.95 3.15 -7.20
CA LEU A 100 -0.68 4.52 -7.65
C LEU A 100 -0.84 4.68 -9.17
N GLU A 101 -0.34 3.71 -9.95
CA GLU A 101 -0.52 3.68 -11.40
C GLU A 101 -1.99 3.59 -11.79
N PHE A 102 -2.78 2.78 -11.07
CA PHE A 102 -4.23 2.70 -11.30
C PHE A 102 -4.98 3.99 -10.96
N LEU A 103 -4.51 4.76 -9.97
CA LEU A 103 -5.15 6.00 -9.50
C LEU A 103 -4.82 7.23 -10.35
N ARG A 104 -3.72 7.20 -11.11
CA ARG A 104 -3.30 8.26 -12.05
C ARG A 104 -4.03 8.12 -13.39
#